data_AF-A0A7X6WXJ7-F1
#
_entry.id   AF-A0A7X6WXJ7-F1
#
_cell.length_a   1.000
_cell.length_b   1.000
_cell.length_c   1.000
_cell.angle_alpha   90.00
_cell.angle_beta   90.00
_cell.angle_gamma   90.00
#
_symmetry.space_group_name_H-M   'P 1'
#
loop_
_entity.id
_entity.type
_entity.pdbx_description
1 polymer ?
#
loop_
_entity_poly.entity_id
_entity_poly.type
_entity_poly.pdbx_seq_one_letter_code
_entity_poly.pdbx_strand_id
1 'polypeptide(L)'
;MIAKKRVILLLSLLLVLSGCVFKEDETNIVLPVLALGELDEQVLTQANFRQDYTEVDEPIIGTKTNKIEYTESGQGIPWLVKKVSDSKEARRQYTQLDTYNQFDELISSTVIPSSEKLIEPTPNIYEYGQPLEVGVEYAPRRVTRYGYDCGGCSVTAEDFSGSASGVKFGNNRVRQFDGTWQEGITYGGLYVLATSPSIPFCTVVEISNHPFNGGGLTKGVPFQAIVLNRGVSGSDIDLFIGSESQRVVTQAGSTIGTGTKIKVIGSKQYVRNQGCR
;
A
#
# COMPACT_ATOMS: atom_id res chain seq x y z
N MET A 1 -53.73 35.36 33.69
CA MET A 1 -53.70 36.33 32.58
C MET A 1 -53.17 35.66 31.30
N ILE A 2 -53.89 34.65 30.77
CA ILE A 2 -53.55 33.91 29.53
C ILE A 2 -54.88 33.49 28.84
N ALA A 3 -55.80 34.44 28.65
CA ALA A 3 -57.15 34.15 28.17
C ALA A 3 -57.71 35.19 27.16
N LYS A 4 -56.87 36.10 26.62
CA LYS A 4 -57.34 37.21 25.76
C LYS A 4 -56.75 37.26 24.34
N LYS A 5 -55.97 36.27 23.89
CA LYS A 5 -55.37 36.28 22.54
C LYS A 5 -55.83 35.18 21.57
N ARG A 6 -56.72 34.26 21.98
CA ARG A 6 -57.28 33.22 21.09
C ARG A 6 -58.68 33.54 20.53
N VAL A 7 -59.28 34.64 20.95
CA VAL A 7 -60.66 35.02 20.56
C VAL A 7 -60.71 35.88 19.29
N ILE A 8 -59.58 36.46 18.85
CA ILE A 8 -59.55 37.34 17.67
C ILE A 8 -59.29 36.57 16.36
N LEU A 9 -58.71 35.36 16.41
CA LEU A 9 -58.41 34.57 15.22
C LEU A 9 -59.59 33.68 14.74
N LEU A 10 -60.65 33.56 15.53
CA LEU A 10 -61.83 32.74 15.24
C LEU A 10 -62.97 33.52 14.59
N LEU A 11 -62.87 34.86 14.52
CA LEU A 11 -63.89 35.72 13.91
C LEU A 11 -63.61 36.05 12.42
N SER A 12 -62.42 35.73 11.90
CA SER A 12 -62.05 35.94 10.49
C SER A 12 -62.40 34.74 9.59
N LEU A 13 -62.92 33.64 10.16
CA LEU A 13 -63.26 32.41 9.44
C LEU A 13 -64.76 32.26 9.12
N LEU A 14 -65.58 33.28 9.43
CA LEU A 14 -67.04 33.15 9.49
C LEU A 14 -67.83 34.17 8.63
N LEU A 15 -67.17 34.81 7.65
CA LEU A 15 -67.81 35.81 6.78
C LEU A 15 -67.71 35.51 5.27
N VAL A 16 -67.36 34.29 4.87
CA VAL A 16 -67.47 33.86 3.46
C VAL A 16 -68.31 32.58 3.35
N LEU A 17 -69.44 32.59 4.06
CA LEU A 17 -70.61 31.76 3.74
C LEU A 17 -71.67 32.68 3.13
N SER A 18 -71.61 32.84 1.81
CA SER A 18 -72.72 33.22 0.94
C SER A 18 -72.46 32.45 -0.36
N GLY A 19 -72.98 31.24 -0.54
CA GLY A 19 -74.39 30.93 -0.55
C GLY A 19 -74.91 31.07 -1.98
N CYS A 20 -74.70 30.04 -2.81
CA CYS A 20 -75.55 29.74 -3.95
C CYS A 20 -75.77 28.22 -3.98
N VAL A 21 -76.99 27.84 -3.59
CA VAL A 21 -77.59 26.53 -3.81
C VAL A 21 -77.95 26.45 -5.29
N PHE A 22 -77.44 25.45 -6.01
CA PHE A 22 -77.96 25.12 -7.34
C PHE A 22 -78.98 24.00 -7.19
N LYS A 23 -80.21 24.34 -7.53
CA LYS A 23 -81.34 23.46 -7.76
C LYS A 23 -81.22 22.95 -9.20
N GLU A 24 -81.35 21.64 -9.39
CA GLU A 24 -81.42 21.00 -10.71
C GLU A 24 -82.57 21.60 -11.53
N ASP A 25 -82.26 22.09 -12.72
CA ASP A 25 -83.19 22.14 -13.85
C ASP A 25 -82.59 21.27 -14.95
N GLU A 26 -83.39 20.33 -15.44
CA GLU A 26 -83.05 19.41 -16.52
C GLU A 26 -82.77 20.17 -17.83
N THR A 27 -81.50 20.48 -18.09
CA THR A 27 -81.06 20.87 -19.43
C THR A 27 -80.51 19.63 -20.13
N ASN A 28 -81.19 19.21 -21.20
CA ASN A 28 -80.71 18.22 -22.17
C ASN A 28 -79.21 18.39 -22.42
N ILE A 29 -78.40 17.46 -21.89
CA ILE A 29 -76.99 17.38 -22.23
C ILE A 29 -76.92 16.86 -23.66
N VAL A 30 -76.77 17.76 -24.62
CA VAL A 30 -76.31 17.40 -25.95
C VAL A 30 -74.85 16.99 -25.79
N LEU A 31 -74.61 15.68 -25.73
CA LEU A 31 -73.28 15.11 -25.91
C LEU A 31 -72.77 15.61 -27.28
N PRO A 32 -71.62 16.31 -27.35
CA PRO A 32 -70.99 16.54 -28.64
C PRO A 32 -70.57 15.16 -29.16
N VAL A 33 -71.33 14.65 -30.12
CA VAL A 33 -70.86 13.59 -31.00
C VAL A 33 -69.65 14.20 -31.71
N LEU A 34 -68.46 13.70 -31.37
CA LEU A 34 -67.26 13.93 -32.18
C LEU A 34 -67.63 13.50 -33.60
N ALA A 35 -67.85 14.48 -34.47
CA ALA A 35 -67.79 14.25 -35.89
C ALA A 35 -66.38 13.68 -36.13
N LEU A 36 -66.32 12.44 -36.62
CA LEU A 36 -65.13 11.89 -37.26
C LEU A 36 -64.86 12.73 -38.51
N GLY A 37 -64.38 13.96 -38.29
CA GLY A 37 -63.66 14.73 -39.29
C GLY A 37 -62.36 14.00 -39.57
N GLU A 38 -62.00 13.98 -40.85
CA GLU A 38 -60.85 13.31 -41.44
C GLU A 38 -59.67 13.20 -40.47
N LEU A 39 -59.24 11.96 -40.23
CA LEU A 39 -57.96 11.68 -39.60
C LEU A 39 -56.88 12.30 -40.49
N ASP A 40 -56.44 13.51 -40.15
CA ASP A 40 -55.19 14.03 -40.65
C ASP A 40 -54.11 13.08 -40.13
N GLU A 41 -53.50 12.35 -41.06
CA GLU A 41 -52.42 11.41 -40.82
C GLU A 41 -51.20 12.24 -40.38
N GLN A 42 -51.23 12.76 -39.16
CA GLN A 42 -50.05 13.30 -38.52
C GLN A 42 -49.06 12.16 -38.41
N VAL A 43 -48.13 12.15 -39.35
CA VAL A 43 -46.89 11.39 -39.33
C VAL A 43 -46.31 11.52 -37.93
N LEU A 44 -46.47 10.46 -37.13
CA LEU A 44 -45.66 10.25 -35.94
C LEU A 44 -44.22 10.19 -36.46
N THR A 45 -43.50 11.31 -36.43
CA THR A 45 -42.07 11.32 -36.72
C THR A 45 -41.43 10.35 -35.75
N GLN A 46 -40.97 9.20 -36.25
CA GLN A 46 -40.07 8.35 -35.50
C GLN A 46 -38.92 9.25 -35.07
N ALA A 47 -38.80 9.51 -33.77
CA ALA A 47 -37.61 10.16 -33.26
C ALA A 47 -36.42 9.30 -33.71
N ASN A 48 -35.50 9.90 -34.47
CA ASN A 48 -34.33 9.19 -34.94
C ASN A 48 -33.43 8.97 -33.73
N PHE A 49 -33.37 7.72 -33.25
CA PHE A 49 -32.46 7.30 -32.19
C PHE A 49 -31.26 6.60 -32.82
N ARG A 50 -30.05 6.96 -32.37
CA ARG A 50 -28.84 6.16 -32.64
C ARG A 50 -28.61 5.22 -31.47
N GLN A 51 -28.22 3.99 -31.78
CA GLN A 51 -27.84 3.00 -30.78
C GLN A 51 -26.42 2.53 -31.04
N ASP A 52 -25.58 2.65 -30.02
CA ASP A 52 -24.19 2.21 -30.06
C ASP A 52 -23.95 1.13 -29.01
N TYR A 53 -23.09 0.16 -29.33
CA TYR A 53 -22.63 -0.85 -28.40
C TYR A 53 -21.32 -0.38 -27.78
N THR A 54 -21.32 -0.21 -26.46
CA THR A 54 -20.15 0.22 -25.71
C THR A 54 -19.67 -0.91 -24.81
N GLU A 55 -18.39 -1.28 -24.93
CA GLU A 55 -17.74 -2.18 -23.98
C GLU A 55 -17.28 -1.38 -22.76
N VAL A 56 -17.71 -1.81 -21.58
CA VAL A 56 -17.34 -1.21 -20.29
C VAL A 56 -16.47 -2.20 -19.53
N ASP A 57 -15.38 -1.70 -18.93
CA ASP A 57 -14.48 -2.49 -18.10
C ASP A 57 -14.12 -1.73 -16.82
N GLU A 58 -14.82 -2.05 -15.74
CA GLU A 58 -14.74 -1.34 -14.47
C GLU A 58 -14.16 -2.22 -13.35
N PRO A 59 -13.31 -1.65 -12.46
CA PRO A 59 -12.83 -2.37 -11.28
C PRO A 59 -13.94 -2.52 -10.23
N ILE A 60 -13.99 -3.67 -9.59
CA ILE A 60 -14.85 -3.90 -8.42
C ILE A 60 -14.04 -3.56 -7.17
N ILE A 61 -14.26 -2.36 -6.65
CA ILE A 61 -13.48 -1.82 -5.52
C ILE A 61 -13.59 -2.75 -4.30
N GLY A 62 -12.44 -2.99 -3.65
CA GLY A 62 -12.38 -3.78 -2.41
C GLY A 62 -12.27 -5.29 -2.63
N THR A 63 -12.10 -5.75 -3.87
CA THR A 63 -11.88 -7.17 -4.20
C THR A 63 -10.41 -7.56 -4.29
N LYS A 64 -9.48 -6.67 -3.94
CA LYS A 64 -8.05 -7.02 -3.88
C LYS A 64 -7.85 -8.19 -2.92
N THR A 65 -7.11 -9.18 -3.38
CA THR A 65 -6.74 -10.32 -2.53
C THR A 65 -5.44 -10.03 -1.77
N ASN A 66 -5.42 -10.43 -0.49
CA ASN A 66 -4.21 -10.46 0.34
C ASN A 66 -3.37 -11.72 0.11
N LYS A 67 -3.80 -12.60 -0.79
CA LYS A 67 -3.04 -13.80 -1.16
C LYS A 67 -1.68 -13.35 -1.71
N ILE A 68 -0.65 -14.04 -1.25
CA ILE A 68 0.73 -13.89 -1.73
C ILE A 68 1.08 -15.20 -2.41
N GLU A 69 1.55 -15.11 -3.65
CA GLU A 69 2.08 -16.26 -4.38
C GLU A 69 3.59 -16.17 -4.48
N TYR A 70 4.24 -17.32 -4.34
CA TYR A 70 5.67 -17.46 -4.35
C TYR A 70 6.12 -18.30 -5.54
N THR A 71 7.09 -17.78 -6.29
CA THR A 71 7.78 -18.49 -7.37
C THR A 71 9.27 -18.57 -7.05
N GLU A 72 9.99 -19.54 -7.61
CA GLU A 72 11.44 -19.67 -7.46
C GLU A 72 12.12 -19.43 -8.80
N SER A 73 13.10 -18.51 -8.84
CA SER A 73 13.87 -18.22 -10.05
C SER A 73 15.04 -19.19 -10.27
N GLY A 74 15.59 -19.73 -9.16
CA GLY A 74 16.76 -20.63 -9.15
C GLY A 74 18.12 -19.99 -9.47
N GLN A 75 18.20 -18.68 -9.71
CA GLN A 75 19.42 -18.04 -10.25
C GLN A 75 20.23 -17.19 -9.25
N GLY A 76 19.71 -16.93 -8.06
CA GLY A 76 20.34 -16.06 -7.08
C GLY A 76 20.34 -16.63 -5.66
N ILE A 77 20.23 -15.74 -4.67
CA ILE A 77 20.28 -16.15 -3.26
C ILE A 77 18.89 -16.68 -2.86
N PRO A 78 18.76 -17.94 -2.41
CA PRO A 78 17.45 -18.60 -2.27
C PRO A 78 16.44 -17.85 -1.40
N TRP A 79 16.92 -17.16 -0.37
CA TRP A 79 16.08 -16.46 0.61
C TRP A 79 15.86 -14.97 0.28
N LEU A 80 16.41 -14.46 -0.83
CA LEU A 80 16.06 -13.13 -1.33
C LEU A 80 14.77 -13.19 -2.12
N VAL A 81 13.90 -12.20 -1.87
CA VAL A 81 12.58 -12.07 -2.49
C VAL A 81 12.42 -10.71 -3.16
N LYS A 82 11.77 -10.69 -4.33
CA LYS A 82 11.40 -9.45 -5.05
C LYS A 82 9.92 -9.49 -5.38
N LYS A 83 9.23 -8.36 -5.21
CA LYS A 83 7.86 -8.22 -5.69
C LYS A 83 7.88 -8.04 -7.20
N VAL A 84 7.24 -8.95 -7.93
CA VAL A 84 7.24 -8.96 -9.41
C VAL A 84 5.88 -8.59 -10.00
N SER A 85 4.80 -8.68 -9.21
CA SER A 85 3.47 -8.26 -9.64
C SER A 85 2.67 -7.67 -8.48
N ASP A 86 1.94 -6.59 -8.77
CA ASP A 86 0.97 -5.99 -7.86
C ASP A 86 -0.40 -6.68 -7.96
N SER A 87 -1.08 -6.78 -6.83
CA SER A 87 -2.47 -7.27 -6.79
C SER A 87 -3.40 -6.36 -7.58
N LYS A 88 -4.28 -6.95 -8.39
CA LYS A 88 -5.33 -6.25 -9.13
C LYS A 88 -6.69 -6.61 -8.56
N GLU A 89 -7.60 -5.64 -8.57
CA GLU A 89 -9.00 -5.87 -8.24
C GLU A 89 -9.66 -6.75 -9.30
N ALA A 90 -10.73 -7.45 -8.90
CA ALA A 90 -11.64 -8.07 -9.84
C ALA A 90 -12.19 -6.99 -10.78
N ARG A 91 -12.46 -7.35 -12.02
CA ARG A 91 -13.03 -6.44 -13.00
C ARG A 91 -14.33 -7.00 -13.56
N ARG A 92 -15.29 -6.12 -13.77
CA ARG A 92 -16.55 -6.43 -14.43
C ARG A 92 -16.48 -5.88 -15.84
N GLN A 93 -16.53 -6.79 -16.82
CA GLN A 93 -16.61 -6.44 -18.23
C GLN A 93 -18.03 -6.71 -18.72
N TYR A 94 -18.65 -5.75 -19.40
CA TYR A 94 -19.98 -5.95 -19.98
C TYR A 94 -20.19 -5.02 -21.18
N THR A 95 -21.16 -5.37 -22.03
CA THR A 95 -21.58 -4.50 -23.13
C THR A 95 -22.86 -3.78 -22.73
N GLN A 96 -22.92 -2.48 -22.97
CA GLN A 96 -24.14 -1.70 -22.83
C GLN A 96 -24.60 -1.15 -24.18
N LEU A 97 -25.91 -1.06 -24.33
CA LEU A 97 -26.57 -0.40 -25.45
C LEU A 97 -26.83 1.05 -25.04
N ASP A 98 -26.08 1.96 -25.65
CA ASP A 98 -26.20 3.40 -25.44
C ASP A 98 -27.12 3.98 -26.51
N THR A 99 -28.20 4.63 -26.08
CA THR A 99 -29.17 5.26 -26.99
C THR A 99 -29.00 6.77 -26.93
N TYR A 100 -28.85 7.38 -28.10
CA TYR A 100 -28.68 8.81 -28.28
C TYR A 100 -29.89 9.41 -29.00
N ASN A 101 -30.25 10.64 -28.64
CA ASN A 101 -31.23 11.40 -29.39
C ASN A 101 -30.62 12.00 -30.69
N GLN A 102 -31.44 12.68 -31.48
CA GLN A 102 -31.02 13.35 -32.72
C GLN A 102 -30.01 14.49 -32.54
N PHE A 103 -29.71 14.88 -31.29
CA PHE A 103 -28.74 15.91 -30.92
C PHE A 103 -27.45 15.32 -30.32
N ASP A 104 -27.23 14.00 -30.45
CA ASP A 104 -26.09 13.26 -29.89
C ASP A 104 -26.01 13.25 -28.35
N GLU A 105 -27.12 13.51 -27.66
CA GLU A 105 -27.19 13.41 -26.19
C GLU A 105 -27.53 11.98 -25.77
N LEU A 106 -26.75 11.42 -24.84
CA LEU A 106 -27.02 10.11 -24.24
C LEU A 106 -28.29 10.16 -23.39
N ILE A 107 -29.31 9.39 -23.77
CA ILE A 107 -30.61 9.36 -23.08
C ILE A 107 -30.85 8.07 -22.30
N SER A 108 -30.18 6.97 -22.66
CA SER A 108 -30.28 5.70 -21.94
C SER A 108 -29.04 4.83 -22.16
N SER A 109 -28.63 4.12 -21.12
CA SER A 109 -27.61 3.07 -21.16
C SER A 109 -28.17 1.82 -20.51
N THR A 110 -28.23 0.71 -21.25
CA THR A 110 -28.78 -0.56 -20.75
C THR A 110 -27.76 -1.68 -20.94
N VAL A 111 -27.42 -2.39 -19.88
CA VAL A 111 -26.54 -3.57 -19.95
C VAL A 111 -27.20 -4.67 -20.77
N ILE A 112 -26.47 -5.23 -21.73
CA ILE A 112 -26.94 -6.34 -22.54
C ILE A 112 -26.95 -7.62 -21.69
N PRO A 113 -28.09 -8.32 -21.58
CA PRO A 113 -28.17 -9.56 -20.83
C PRO A 113 -27.11 -10.56 -21.28
N SER A 114 -26.48 -11.25 -20.33
CA SER A 114 -25.43 -12.27 -20.57
C SER A 114 -24.14 -11.76 -21.22
N SER A 115 -23.98 -10.44 -21.45
CA SER A 115 -22.69 -9.86 -21.86
C SER A 115 -21.68 -9.74 -20.73
N GLU A 116 -22.15 -9.88 -19.48
CA GLU A 116 -21.33 -9.69 -18.30
C GLU A 116 -20.32 -10.83 -18.12
N LYS A 117 -19.07 -10.44 -17.92
CA LYS A 117 -17.93 -11.29 -17.63
C LYS A 117 -17.21 -10.76 -16.41
N LEU A 118 -17.04 -11.62 -15.41
CA LEU A 118 -16.21 -11.34 -14.25
C LEU A 118 -14.78 -11.78 -14.51
N ILE A 119 -13.83 -10.87 -14.32
CA ILE A 119 -12.40 -11.16 -14.24
C ILE A 119 -12.02 -11.22 -12.77
N GLU A 120 -11.49 -12.36 -12.35
CA GLU A 120 -11.06 -12.60 -10.98
C GLU A 120 -9.89 -11.68 -10.56
N PRO A 121 -9.79 -11.33 -9.28
CA PRO A 121 -8.68 -10.52 -8.78
C PRO A 121 -7.37 -11.31 -8.84
N THR A 122 -6.26 -10.62 -9.09
CA THR A 122 -4.92 -11.24 -9.06
C THR A 122 -4.17 -10.89 -7.77
N PRO A 123 -3.41 -11.82 -7.19
CA PRO A 123 -2.61 -11.57 -5.98
C PRO A 123 -1.35 -10.76 -6.25
N ASN A 124 -0.70 -10.32 -5.16
CA ASN A 124 0.69 -9.90 -5.24
C ASN A 124 1.56 -11.12 -5.44
N ILE A 125 2.50 -11.04 -6.39
CA ILE A 125 3.44 -12.14 -6.67
C ILE A 125 4.84 -11.72 -6.20
N TYR A 126 5.44 -12.60 -5.42
CA TYR A 126 6.80 -12.46 -4.92
C TYR A 126 7.64 -13.63 -5.41
N GLU A 127 8.85 -13.36 -5.85
CA GLU A 127 9.73 -14.37 -6.40
C GLU A 127 10.97 -14.52 -5.52
N TYR A 128 11.26 -15.75 -5.07
CA TYR A 128 12.45 -16.13 -4.33
C TYR A 128 13.62 -16.46 -5.25
N GLY A 129 14.81 -16.60 -4.67
CA GLY A 129 16.02 -16.93 -5.42
C GLY A 129 16.57 -15.75 -6.23
N GLN A 130 16.29 -14.52 -5.82
CA GLN A 130 16.66 -13.35 -6.61
C GLN A 130 18.17 -13.07 -6.54
N PRO A 131 18.78 -12.54 -7.61
CA PRO A 131 20.11 -11.95 -7.52
C PRO A 131 20.10 -10.76 -6.55
N LEU A 132 21.28 -10.41 -6.03
CA LEU A 132 21.39 -9.27 -5.12
C LEU A 132 21.31 -7.96 -5.90
N GLU A 133 20.14 -7.33 -5.89
CA GLU A 133 19.86 -6.05 -6.56
C GLU A 133 19.18 -5.07 -5.60
N VAL A 134 19.17 -3.78 -5.95
CA VAL A 134 18.39 -2.79 -5.20
C VAL A 134 16.90 -3.13 -5.27
N GLY A 135 16.23 -3.07 -4.11
CA GLY A 135 14.81 -3.34 -3.98
C GLY A 135 14.45 -4.78 -3.63
N VAL A 136 15.39 -5.72 -3.67
CA VAL A 136 15.16 -7.06 -3.12
C VAL A 136 15.09 -7.01 -1.59
N GLU A 137 14.26 -7.87 -1.03
CA GLU A 137 13.97 -7.94 0.39
C GLU A 137 14.21 -9.35 0.93
N TYR A 138 14.35 -9.49 2.24
CA TYR A 138 14.29 -10.78 2.91
C TYR A 138 13.91 -10.63 4.39
N ALA A 139 13.39 -11.72 4.95
CA ALA A 139 13.17 -11.85 6.38
C ALA A 139 14.36 -12.63 6.99
N PRO A 140 15.09 -12.04 7.94
CA PRO A 140 16.15 -12.77 8.63
C PRO A 140 15.53 -13.85 9.51
N ARG A 141 16.10 -15.05 9.48
CA ARG A 141 15.70 -16.12 10.40
C ARG A 141 16.08 -15.75 11.83
N ARG A 142 17.29 -15.22 12.04
CA ARG A 142 17.76 -14.67 13.31
C ARG A 142 18.21 -13.23 13.21
N VAL A 143 17.88 -12.45 14.22
CA VAL A 143 18.34 -11.09 14.44
C VAL A 143 19.08 -11.06 15.78
N THR A 144 20.39 -10.81 15.75
CA THR A 144 21.25 -10.79 16.94
C THR A 144 22.07 -9.50 17.01
N ARG A 145 22.91 -9.41 18.04
CA ARG A 145 23.86 -8.32 18.25
C ARG A 145 25.22 -8.91 18.57
N TYR A 146 26.28 -8.24 18.12
CA TYR A 146 27.66 -8.56 18.47
C TYR A 146 28.42 -7.30 18.88
N GLY A 147 29.43 -7.47 19.70
CA GLY A 147 30.36 -6.40 20.08
C GLY A 147 31.76 -6.65 19.55
N TYR A 148 32.62 -5.64 19.70
CA TYR A 148 34.04 -5.75 19.31
C TYR A 148 34.80 -6.75 20.19
N ASP A 149 34.32 -6.96 21.41
CA ASP A 149 34.76 -7.87 22.47
C ASP A 149 34.01 -9.22 22.46
N CYS A 150 33.43 -9.59 21.31
CA CYS A 150 32.67 -10.82 21.18
C CYS A 150 33.48 -12.08 21.50
N GLY A 151 32.80 -13.15 21.91
CA GLY A 151 33.41 -14.48 22.04
C GLY A 151 33.98 -14.97 20.70
N GLY A 152 35.30 -14.87 20.52
CA GLY A 152 36.01 -15.19 19.26
C GLY A 152 36.58 -13.97 18.53
N CYS A 153 36.25 -12.75 18.97
CA CYS A 153 36.87 -11.54 18.49
C CYS A 153 38.31 -11.41 19.03
N SER A 154 39.26 -11.10 18.15
CA SER A 154 40.64 -10.81 18.54
C SER A 154 40.79 -9.34 18.92
N VAL A 155 40.47 -9.00 20.16
CA VAL A 155 40.66 -7.65 20.70
C VAL A 155 42.16 -7.40 20.89
N THR A 156 42.66 -6.28 20.35
CA THR A 156 44.07 -5.90 20.45
C THR A 156 44.36 -5.13 21.73
N ALA A 157 45.66 -4.91 22.02
CA ALA A 157 46.10 -4.12 23.16
C ALA A 157 45.63 -2.65 23.09
N GLU A 158 45.32 -2.13 21.89
CA GLU A 158 44.79 -0.77 21.69
C GLU A 158 43.24 -0.69 21.75
N ASP A 159 42.58 -1.72 22.29
CA ASP A 159 41.14 -1.78 22.52
C ASP A 159 40.30 -1.62 21.23
N PHE A 160 40.63 -2.43 20.23
CA PHE A 160 39.81 -2.62 19.04
C PHE A 160 39.89 -4.06 18.54
N SER A 161 38.92 -4.47 17.73
CA SER A 161 38.97 -5.69 16.91
C SER A 161 38.75 -5.36 15.44
N GLY A 162 39.25 -6.23 14.56
CA GLY A 162 39.08 -6.10 13.11
C GLY A 162 37.79 -6.76 12.64
N SER A 163 37.12 -6.12 11.67
CA SER A 163 36.04 -6.73 10.90
C SER A 163 36.58 -7.51 9.70
N ALA A 164 35.76 -8.39 9.16
CA ALA A 164 36.11 -9.13 7.95
C ALA A 164 36.29 -8.23 6.70
N SER A 165 35.73 -7.01 6.69
CA SER A 165 35.98 -6.00 5.66
C SER A 165 37.24 -5.16 5.90
N GLY A 166 37.97 -5.40 6.99
CA GLY A 166 39.15 -4.62 7.40
C GLY A 166 38.85 -3.31 8.13
N VAL A 167 37.59 -3.02 8.45
CA VAL A 167 37.22 -1.89 9.30
C VAL A 167 37.49 -2.26 10.76
N LYS A 168 37.92 -1.30 11.58
CA LYS A 168 38.22 -1.54 13.00
C LYS A 168 37.06 -1.08 13.88
N PHE A 169 36.71 -1.89 14.87
CA PHE A 169 35.64 -1.65 15.84
C PHE A 169 36.24 -1.58 17.24
N GLY A 170 35.91 -0.56 18.03
CA GLY A 170 36.26 -0.48 19.46
C GLY A 170 35.02 -0.50 20.34
N ASN A 171 35.19 -0.29 21.64
CA ASN A 171 34.11 -0.31 22.64
C ASN A 171 32.88 0.53 22.24
N ASN A 172 33.07 1.81 21.92
CA ASN A 172 32.00 2.67 21.42
C ASN A 172 32.51 3.58 20.30
N ARG A 173 33.25 2.99 19.36
CA ARG A 173 33.83 3.73 18.23
C ARG A 173 34.02 2.83 17.03
N VAL A 174 33.90 3.42 15.85
CA VAL A 174 34.16 2.74 14.56
C VAL A 174 35.18 3.56 13.78
N ARG A 175 36.16 2.88 13.18
CA ARG A 175 37.14 3.53 12.32
C ARG A 175 36.53 3.82 10.95
N GLN A 176 36.51 5.08 10.56
CA GLN A 176 35.90 5.57 9.33
C GLN A 176 36.80 5.35 8.11
N PHE A 177 36.27 5.60 6.91
CA PHE A 177 36.98 5.38 5.64
C PHE A 177 38.22 6.29 5.45
N ASP A 178 38.23 7.45 6.12
CA ASP A 178 39.34 8.40 6.15
C ASP A 178 40.41 8.01 7.19
N GLY A 179 40.17 6.93 7.93
CA GLY A 179 41.07 6.37 8.94
C GLY A 179 40.88 6.96 10.35
N THR A 180 39.99 7.95 10.52
CA THR A 180 39.67 8.54 11.84
C THR A 180 38.81 7.60 12.67
N TRP A 181 38.89 7.73 14.00
CA TRP A 181 37.95 7.08 14.91
C TRP A 181 36.78 8.00 15.16
N GLN A 182 35.57 7.50 14.97
CA GLN A 182 34.34 8.20 15.32
C GLN A 182 33.65 7.46 16.45
N GLU A 183 33.20 8.20 17.46
CA GLU A 183 32.38 7.65 18.55
C GLU A 183 31.02 7.16 18.04
N GLY A 184 30.49 6.15 18.71
CA GLY A 184 29.26 5.46 18.33
C GLY A 184 29.50 4.17 17.54
N ILE A 185 28.40 3.65 17.00
CA ILE A 185 28.33 2.30 16.39
C ILE A 185 28.10 2.35 14.87
N THR A 186 28.40 3.49 14.25
CA THR A 186 28.13 3.76 12.83
C THR A 186 29.40 3.97 12.00
N TYR A 187 29.34 3.58 10.74
CA TYR A 187 30.35 3.82 9.71
C TYR A 187 29.75 4.66 8.58
N GLY A 188 30.28 5.86 8.35
CA GLY A 188 29.74 6.80 7.35
C GLY A 188 28.26 7.15 7.60
N GLY A 189 27.85 7.21 8.87
CA GLY A 189 26.46 7.45 9.28
C GLY A 189 25.53 6.22 9.20
N LEU A 190 26.03 5.07 8.74
CA LEU A 190 25.26 3.83 8.63
C LEU A 190 25.59 2.89 9.78
N TYR A 191 24.61 2.19 10.33
CA TYR A 191 24.86 1.16 11.34
C TYR A 191 25.63 -0.02 10.75
N VAL A 192 26.39 -0.74 11.57
CA VAL A 192 27.27 -1.81 11.08
C VAL A 192 26.64 -3.18 11.25
N LEU A 193 26.65 -3.97 10.17
CA LEU A 193 26.02 -5.29 10.11
C LEU A 193 27.04 -6.39 9.80
N ALA A 194 26.89 -7.54 10.47
CA ALA A 194 27.43 -8.82 10.04
C ALA A 194 26.32 -9.68 9.43
N THR A 195 26.63 -10.36 8.32
CA THR A 195 25.72 -11.30 7.68
C THR A 195 26.48 -12.34 6.85
N SER A 196 25.74 -13.24 6.19
CA SER A 196 26.24 -14.29 5.32
C SER A 196 27.19 -13.77 4.22
N PRO A 197 28.23 -14.55 3.85
CA PRO A 197 29.09 -14.23 2.70
C PRO A 197 28.35 -14.09 1.36
N SER A 198 27.15 -14.66 1.23
CA SER A 198 26.31 -14.47 0.04
C SER A 198 25.92 -13.00 -0.19
N ILE A 199 25.91 -12.18 0.86
CA ILE A 199 25.77 -10.72 0.75
C ILE A 199 27.18 -10.09 0.75
N PRO A 200 27.63 -9.47 -0.35
CA PRO A 200 28.92 -8.81 -0.44
C PRO A 200 29.13 -7.74 0.64
N PHE A 201 30.40 -7.44 0.91
CA PHE A 201 30.71 -6.28 1.75
C PHE A 201 30.21 -5.01 1.08
N CYS A 202 29.97 -3.99 1.91
CA CYS A 202 29.53 -2.68 1.49
C CYS A 202 28.11 -2.63 0.90
N THR A 203 27.36 -3.74 0.90
CA THR A 203 25.91 -3.69 0.66
C THR A 203 25.25 -2.83 1.75
N VAL A 204 24.42 -1.90 1.32
CA VAL A 204 23.64 -1.02 2.18
C VAL A 204 22.20 -1.52 2.19
N VAL A 205 21.66 -1.66 3.40
CA VAL A 205 20.32 -2.17 3.63
C VAL A 205 19.53 -1.23 4.52
N GLU A 206 18.21 -1.22 4.33
CA GLU A 206 17.28 -0.69 5.31
C GLU A 206 16.71 -1.85 6.14
N ILE A 207 16.72 -1.70 7.46
CA ILE A 207 16.19 -2.69 8.40
C ILE A 207 14.97 -2.08 9.06
N SER A 208 13.81 -2.72 8.88
CA SER A 208 12.52 -2.29 9.42
C SER A 208 11.92 -3.36 10.33
N ASN A 209 11.00 -2.95 11.21
CA ASN A 209 10.33 -3.84 12.18
C ASN A 209 11.35 -4.66 13.02
N HIS A 210 12.40 -4.00 13.49
CA HIS A 210 13.48 -4.64 14.26
C HIS A 210 13.24 -4.53 15.78
N PRO A 211 13.85 -5.42 16.58
CA PRO A 211 13.71 -5.42 18.04
C PRO A 211 14.71 -4.51 18.78
N PHE A 212 15.64 -3.87 18.08
CA PHE A 212 16.70 -3.05 18.67
C PHE A 212 16.24 -1.71 19.25
N ASN A 213 16.82 -1.29 20.38
CA ASN A 213 16.58 -0.01 21.03
C ASN A 213 17.84 0.51 21.74
N GLY A 214 18.13 1.81 21.64
CA GLY A 214 19.36 2.42 22.17
C GLY A 214 20.43 2.62 21.09
N GLY A 215 21.54 3.29 21.43
CA GLY A 215 22.61 3.61 20.46
C GLY A 215 22.16 4.44 19.27
N GLY A 216 21.08 5.22 19.41
CA GLY A 216 20.42 5.97 18.32
C GLY A 216 19.28 5.22 17.62
N LEU A 217 19.02 3.97 17.98
CA LEU A 217 17.93 3.16 17.43
C LEU A 217 16.68 3.23 18.30
N THR A 218 15.51 3.26 17.64
CA THR A 218 14.20 3.13 18.28
C THR A 218 13.52 1.89 17.73
N LYS A 219 12.98 1.05 18.61
CA LYS A 219 12.32 -0.21 18.21
C LYS A 219 11.25 0.02 17.14
N GLY A 220 11.31 -0.75 16.06
CA GLY A 220 10.35 -0.69 14.95
C GLY A 220 10.54 0.47 13.97
N VAL A 221 11.35 1.49 14.31
CA VAL A 221 11.64 2.62 13.42
C VAL A 221 12.75 2.23 12.45
N PRO A 222 12.53 2.25 11.12
CA PRO A 222 13.54 1.82 10.17
C PRO A 222 14.87 2.56 10.29
N PHE A 223 15.98 1.85 10.09
CA PHE A 223 17.32 2.44 10.01
C PHE A 223 18.14 1.81 8.89
N GLN A 224 19.19 2.50 8.47
CA GLN A 224 20.09 2.03 7.43
C GLN A 224 21.36 1.44 8.02
N ALA A 225 21.80 0.32 7.43
CA ALA A 225 22.99 -0.39 7.85
C ALA A 225 23.86 -0.79 6.65
N ILE A 226 25.14 -1.04 6.92
CA ILE A 226 26.13 -1.47 5.94
C ILE A 226 26.80 -2.78 6.38
N VAL A 227 26.98 -3.68 5.42
CA VAL A 227 27.63 -4.98 5.66
C VAL A 227 29.14 -4.80 5.70
N LEU A 228 29.73 -4.90 6.89
CA LEU A 228 31.19 -4.77 7.10
C LEU A 228 31.81 -5.98 7.80
N ASN A 229 30.99 -6.92 8.28
CA ASN A 229 31.51 -8.06 9.01
C ASN A 229 30.86 -9.38 8.60
N ARG A 230 31.45 -10.48 9.08
CA ARG A 230 30.94 -11.84 8.99
C ARG A 230 30.79 -12.41 10.40
N GLY A 231 30.06 -13.51 10.53
CA GLY A 231 29.82 -14.15 11.82
C GLY A 231 28.53 -14.97 11.88
N VAL A 232 27.63 -14.77 10.92
CA VAL A 232 26.36 -15.49 10.79
C VAL A 232 26.15 -16.01 9.36
N SER A 233 25.18 -16.92 9.18
CA SER A 233 24.95 -17.64 7.93
C SER A 233 23.49 -17.56 7.47
N GLY A 234 23.24 -17.93 6.21
CA GLY A 234 21.90 -17.84 5.62
C GLY A 234 21.36 -16.41 5.64
N SER A 235 20.10 -16.25 6.00
CA SER A 235 19.45 -14.93 6.12
C SER A 235 19.69 -14.24 7.48
N ASP A 236 20.45 -14.85 8.40
CA ASP A 236 20.69 -14.27 9.72
C ASP A 236 21.44 -12.93 9.61
N ILE A 237 21.15 -12.04 10.56
CA ILE A 237 21.89 -10.77 10.73
C ILE A 237 22.35 -10.58 12.16
N ASP A 238 23.48 -9.89 12.28
CA ASP A 238 24.09 -9.53 13.56
C ASP A 238 24.44 -8.04 13.56
N LEU A 239 23.85 -7.26 14.46
CA LEU A 239 24.09 -5.81 14.55
C LEU A 239 25.30 -5.53 15.44
N PHE A 240 26.22 -4.70 14.98
CA PHE A 240 27.30 -4.20 15.83
C PHE A 240 26.75 -3.23 16.88
N ILE A 241 27.07 -3.46 18.14
CA ILE A 241 26.53 -2.69 19.27
C ILE A 241 27.60 -2.06 20.15
N GLY A 242 28.82 -1.88 19.64
CA GLY A 242 29.94 -1.44 20.45
C GLY A 242 30.49 -2.63 21.25
N SER A 243 30.33 -2.61 22.57
CA SER A 243 30.72 -3.70 23.46
C SER A 243 29.56 -4.64 23.82
N GLU A 244 29.83 -5.95 23.87
CA GLU A 244 28.93 -6.95 24.44
C GLU A 244 28.86 -6.86 25.96
N SER A 245 29.94 -6.45 26.62
CA SER A 245 29.98 -6.23 28.07
C SER A 245 29.30 -4.93 28.49
N GLN A 246 29.36 -3.89 27.65
CA GLN A 246 28.75 -2.57 27.87
C GLN A 246 27.76 -2.21 26.76
N ARG A 247 26.62 -2.91 26.75
CA ARG A 247 25.65 -2.84 25.64
C ARG A 247 24.92 -1.49 25.58
N VAL A 248 25.23 -0.68 24.57
CA VAL A 248 24.50 0.58 24.28
C VAL A 248 23.19 0.35 23.52
N VAL A 249 23.04 -0.82 22.89
CA VAL A 249 21.82 -1.26 22.22
C VAL A 249 21.27 -2.48 22.94
N THR A 250 19.99 -2.42 23.30
CA THR A 250 19.20 -3.55 23.82
C THR A 250 18.38 -4.18 22.71
N GLN A 251 17.95 -5.43 22.92
CA GLN A 251 17.07 -6.14 22.01
C GLN A 251 15.90 -6.69 22.82
N ALA A 252 14.70 -6.24 22.49
CA ALA A 252 13.48 -6.66 23.15
C ALA A 252 12.66 -7.58 22.25
N GLY A 253 12.55 -8.86 22.64
CA GLY A 253 11.80 -9.89 21.92
C GLY A 253 12.68 -11.06 21.47
N SER A 254 12.04 -12.04 20.81
CA SER A 254 12.72 -13.19 20.24
C SER A 254 13.81 -12.75 19.25
N THR A 255 14.90 -13.50 19.15
CA THR A 255 15.87 -13.35 18.05
C THR A 255 15.35 -14.02 16.78
N ILE A 256 14.35 -14.89 16.89
CA ILE A 256 13.76 -15.67 15.79
C ILE A 256 12.39 -15.09 15.42
N GLY A 257 12.14 -14.89 14.12
CA GLY A 257 10.80 -14.59 13.63
C GLY A 257 10.26 -13.21 14.04
N THR A 258 11.12 -12.20 14.15
CA THR A 258 10.78 -10.85 14.63
C THR A 258 9.88 -10.04 13.69
N GLY A 259 9.46 -10.59 12.55
CA GLY A 259 8.83 -9.84 11.47
C GLY A 259 9.75 -8.76 10.88
N THR A 260 11.03 -8.78 11.25
CA THR A 260 12.04 -7.86 10.72
C THR A 260 12.15 -8.07 9.22
N LYS A 261 12.29 -6.96 8.51
CA LYS A 261 12.44 -6.96 7.06
C LYS A 261 13.69 -6.19 6.72
N ILE A 262 14.49 -6.80 5.84
CA ILE A 262 15.72 -6.19 5.33
C ILE A 262 15.50 -5.94 3.85
N LYS A 263 15.73 -4.69 3.43
CA LYS A 263 15.63 -4.27 2.03
C LYS A 263 16.98 -3.78 1.56
N VAL A 264 17.45 -4.29 0.43
CA VAL A 264 18.69 -3.80 -0.20
C VAL A 264 18.39 -2.45 -0.85
N ILE A 265 19.12 -1.41 -0.44
CA ILE A 265 18.91 -0.04 -0.93
C ILE A 265 20.11 0.49 -1.73
N GLY A 266 21.24 -0.21 -1.71
CA GLY A 266 22.40 0.17 -2.51
C GLY A 266 23.66 -0.60 -2.13
N SER A 267 24.80 -0.12 -2.63
CA SER A 267 26.12 -0.58 -2.24
C SER A 267 27.12 0.57 -2.28
N LYS A 268 28.18 0.44 -1.48
CA LYS A 268 29.38 1.27 -1.51
C LYS A 268 30.53 0.52 -2.17
N GLN A 269 31.56 1.23 -2.60
CA GLN A 269 32.75 0.61 -3.19
C GLN A 269 33.61 0.00 -2.08
N TYR A 270 33.86 -1.31 -2.18
CA TYR A 270 34.80 -1.98 -1.30
C TYR A 270 36.25 -1.68 -1.68
N VAL A 271 37.03 -1.22 -0.70
CA VAL A 271 38.47 -1.03 -0.81
C VAL A 271 39.15 -1.95 0.19
N ARG A 272 39.88 -2.94 -0.32
CA ARG A 272 40.59 -3.94 0.49
C ARG A 272 41.41 -3.24 1.58
N ASN A 273 41.23 -3.68 2.83
CA ASN A 273 41.92 -3.15 4.03
C ASN A 273 41.60 -1.68 4.39
N GLN A 274 40.66 -1.04 3.70
CA GLN A 274 40.24 0.35 3.98
C GLN A 274 38.71 0.48 4.22
N GLY A 275 37.94 -0.57 3.98
CA GLY A 275 36.49 -0.58 4.20
C GLY A 275 35.70 -0.19 2.96
N CYS A 276 34.68 0.66 3.14
CA CYS A 276 33.68 0.99 2.12
C CYS A 276 33.63 2.50 1.86
N ARG A 277 33.60 2.92 0.60
CA ARG A 277 33.47 4.34 0.19
C ARG A 277 32.17 4.58 -0.55
#